data_AF-A0A2S7I1L3-F1
#
_entry.id   AF-A0A2S7I1L3-F1
#
_cell.length_a   1.000
_cell.length_b   1.000
_cell.length_c   1.000
_cell.angle_alpha   90.00
_cell.angle_beta   90.00
_cell.angle_gamma   90.00
#
_symmetry.space_group_name_H-M   'P 1'
#
loop_
_entity.id
_entity.type
_entity.pdbx_description
1 polymer ?
#
loop_
_entity_poly.entity_id
_entity_poly.type
_entity_poly.pdbx_seq_one_letter_code
_entity_poly.pdbx_strand_id
1 'polypeptide(L)'
;MSSTNTFLDNFITDFYDVSGSTQLLDGINEVINKPLDGDMFFPSQGLQLAIIAPQITKIYNEQDKFYKNENSSPDFQLPTPDFKVIVEAWRDYLASRGK
;
A
#
# COMPACT_ATOMS: atom_id res chain seq x y z
N MET A 1 11.50 -1.79 -20.57
CA MET A 1 10.50 -2.43 -19.71
C MET A 1 10.07 -1.41 -18.69
N SER A 2 8.90 -0.81 -18.83
CA SER A 2 8.32 0.04 -17.78
C SER A 2 6.81 -0.20 -17.76
N SER A 3 6.40 -1.27 -17.09
CA SER A 3 5.02 -1.44 -16.67
C SER A 3 4.91 -0.98 -15.22
N THR A 4 5.30 0.26 -14.96
CA THR A 4 5.07 0.90 -13.68
C THR A 4 3.58 1.20 -13.59
N ASN A 5 2.90 0.66 -12.56
CA ASN A 5 1.48 0.90 -12.39
C ASN A 5 1.30 2.25 -11.69
N THR A 6 0.70 3.22 -12.37
CA THR A 6 0.56 4.59 -11.85
C THR A 6 -0.17 4.67 -10.52
N PHE A 7 -1.15 3.79 -10.25
CA PHE A 7 -1.88 3.81 -8.97
C PHE A 7 -1.00 3.34 -7.81
N LEU A 8 -0.18 2.32 -8.05
CA LEU A 8 0.81 1.85 -7.08
C LEU A 8 1.89 2.89 -6.85
N ASP A 9 2.44 3.47 -7.93
CA ASP A 9 3.50 4.47 -7.86
C ASP A 9 3.05 5.68 -7.04
N ASN A 10 1.90 6.26 -7.41
CA ASN A 10 1.33 7.40 -6.70
C ASN A 10 1.12 7.07 -5.21
N PHE A 11 0.53 5.91 -4.92
CA PHE A 11 0.27 5.49 -3.54
C PHE A 11 1.55 5.37 -2.72
N ILE A 12 2.58 4.70 -3.25
CA ILE A 12 3.84 4.49 -2.54
C ILE A 12 4.59 5.81 -2.35
N THR A 13 4.56 6.70 -3.35
CA THR A 13 5.24 8.00 -3.25
C THR A 13 4.63 8.94 -2.21
N ASP A 14 3.37 8.74 -1.80
CA ASP A 14 2.77 9.49 -0.69
C ASP A 14 3.44 9.17 0.66
N PHE A 15 4.08 8.00 0.79
CA PHE A 15 4.91 7.64 1.94
C PHE A 15 6.37 8.10 1.70
N TYR A 16 6.56 9.41 1.49
CA TYR A 16 7.81 10.00 1.00
C TYR A 16 8.96 10.05 2.02
N ASP A 17 8.74 9.63 3.26
CA ASP A 17 9.77 9.58 4.29
C ASP A 17 9.93 8.18 4.92
N VAL A 18 11.07 7.98 5.58
CA VAL A 18 11.43 6.69 6.18
C VAL A 18 10.42 6.27 7.27
N SER A 19 9.86 7.23 8.01
CA SER A 19 8.90 6.94 9.08
C SER A 19 7.58 6.44 8.50
N GLY A 20 7.02 7.14 7.51
CA GLY A 20 5.77 6.77 6.85
C GLY A 20 5.89 5.42 6.13
N SER A 21 6.98 5.20 5.39
CA SER A 21 7.23 3.92 4.73
C SER A 21 7.43 2.76 5.72
N THR A 22 8.06 3.01 6.88
CA THR A 22 8.18 2.02 7.95
C THR A 22 6.83 1.68 8.57
N GLN A 23 5.98 2.68 8.86
CA GLN A 23 4.63 2.46 9.39
C GLN A 23 3.77 1.62 8.43
N LEU A 24 3.84 1.91 7.12
CA LEU A 24 3.17 1.10 6.11
C LEU A 24 3.66 -0.35 6.12
N LEU A 25 4.98 -0.54 6.18
CA LEU A 25 5.58 -1.87 6.23
C LEU A 25 5.20 -2.65 7.49
N ASP A 26 5.16 -1.98 8.64
CA ASP A 26 4.77 -2.59 9.91
C ASP A 26 3.32 -3.09 9.86
N GLY A 27 2.41 -2.31 9.28
CA GLY A 27 1.03 -2.76 9.08
C GLY A 27 0.89 -3.92 8.10
N ILE A 28 1.67 -3.92 7.01
CA ILE A 28 1.74 -5.09 6.11
C ILE A 28 2.20 -6.33 6.86
N ASN A 29 3.25 -6.21 7.68
CA ASN A 29 3.76 -7.31 8.49
C ASN A 29 2.73 -7.77 9.53
N GLU A 30 1.97 -6.87 10.13
CA GLU A 30 0.89 -7.22 11.05
C GLU A 30 -0.17 -8.07 10.37
N VAL A 31 -0.69 -7.64 9.20
CA VAL A 31 -1.69 -8.39 8.43
C VAL A 31 -1.18 -9.78 8.01
N ILE A 32 0.09 -9.88 7.60
CA ILE A 32 0.70 -11.16 7.23
C ILE A 32 0.84 -12.09 8.45
N ASN A 33 1.28 -11.56 9.59
CA ASN A 33 1.58 -12.36 10.79
C ASN A 33 0.33 -12.68 11.62
N LYS A 34 -0.72 -11.87 11.52
CA LYS A 34 -1.98 -12.01 12.26
C LYS A 34 -3.19 -11.93 11.30
N PRO A 35 -3.34 -12.90 10.39
CA PRO A 35 -4.37 -12.84 9.35
C PRO A 35 -5.81 -12.89 9.88
N LEU A 36 -6.01 -13.24 11.15
CA LEU A 36 -7.33 -13.30 11.80
C LEU A 36 -7.80 -11.93 12.32
N ASP A 37 -6.92 -10.94 12.40
CA ASP A 37 -7.24 -9.61 12.94
C ASP A 37 -7.94 -8.71 11.89
N GLY A 38 -8.03 -9.19 10.65
CA GLY A 38 -8.73 -8.53 9.55
C GLY A 38 -7.82 -7.73 8.62
N ASP A 39 -8.46 -7.01 7.70
CA ASP A 39 -7.79 -6.18 6.71
C ASP A 39 -7.39 -4.83 7.31
N MET A 40 -6.26 -4.29 6.88
CA MET A 40 -5.79 -2.97 7.30
C MET A 40 -6.03 -1.93 6.21
N PHE A 41 -6.50 -0.74 6.61
CA PHE A 41 -6.87 0.35 5.71
C PHE A 41 -5.83 1.46 5.81
N PHE A 42 -5.22 1.80 4.69
CA PHE A 42 -4.21 2.85 4.57
C PHE A 42 -4.69 3.93 3.60
N PRO A 43 -5.34 5.00 4.11
CA PRO A 43 -5.59 6.19 3.31
C PRO A 43 -4.28 6.93 3.06
N SER A 44 -4.06 7.39 1.83
CA SER A 44 -2.92 8.22 1.45
C SER A 44 -3.30 9.71 1.42
N GLN A 45 -2.31 10.60 1.38
CA GLN A 45 -2.58 12.05 1.28
C GLN A 45 -3.19 12.43 -0.09
N GLY A 46 -2.88 11.67 -1.15
CA GLY A 46 -3.47 11.79 -2.47
C GLY A 46 -4.92 11.29 -2.59
N LEU A 47 -5.61 11.03 -1.46
CA LEU A 47 -6.98 10.49 -1.40
C LEU A 47 -7.13 9.07 -1.96
N GLN A 48 -6.02 8.36 -2.18
CA GLN A 48 -6.05 6.95 -2.49
C GLN A 48 -6.26 6.13 -1.21
N LEU A 49 -6.73 4.90 -1.37
CA LEU A 49 -6.89 3.94 -0.28
C LEU A 49 -6.24 2.62 -0.67
N ALA A 50 -5.34 2.10 0.16
CA ALA A 50 -4.94 0.71 0.11
C ALA A 50 -5.68 -0.09 1.18
N ILE A 51 -6.25 -1.23 0.77
CA ILE A 51 -6.79 -2.25 1.67
C ILE A 51 -5.82 -3.44 1.60
N ILE A 52 -5.19 -3.72 2.73
CA ILE A 52 -4.16 -4.75 2.85
C ILE A 52 -4.81 -5.94 3.54
N ALA A 53 -5.09 -6.98 2.75
CA ALA A 53 -5.54 -8.28 3.26
C ALA A 53 -4.35 -9.27 3.30
N PRO A 54 -4.45 -10.42 3.98
CA PRO A 54 -3.34 -11.37 4.10
C PRO A 54 -2.77 -11.86 2.77
N GLN A 55 -3.59 -11.95 1.73
CA GLN A 55 -3.21 -12.52 0.44
C GLN A 55 -3.12 -11.48 -0.68
N ILE A 56 -3.97 -10.46 -0.67
CA ILE A 56 -4.08 -9.46 -1.73
C ILE A 56 -4.14 -8.07 -1.13
N THR A 57 -3.32 -7.17 -1.66
CA THR A 57 -3.47 -5.74 -1.46
C THR A 57 -4.28 -5.16 -2.62
N LYS A 58 -5.27 -4.33 -2.29
CA LYS A 58 -6.11 -3.60 -3.24
C LYS A 58 -5.83 -2.11 -3.09
N ILE A 59 -5.71 -1.40 -4.22
CA ILE A 59 -5.52 0.05 -4.26
C ILE A 59 -6.70 0.67 -5.01
N TYR A 60 -7.29 1.68 -4.39
CA TYR A 60 -8.35 2.51 -4.94
C TYR A 60 -7.77 3.92 -5.13
N ASN A 61 -7.91 4.48 -6.33
CA ASN A 61 -7.43 5.82 -6.65
C ASN A 61 -8.23 6.92 -5.92
N GLU A 62 -9.46 6.59 -5.52
CA GLU A 62 -10.35 7.47 -4.78
C GLU A 62 -10.96 6.66 -3.63
N GLN A 63 -10.62 7.00 -2.39
CA GLN A 63 -11.17 6.33 -1.21
C GLN A 63 -12.72 6.34 -1.19
N ASP A 64 -13.33 7.39 -1.74
CA ASP A 64 -14.78 7.54 -1.88
C ASP A 64 -15.43 6.41 -2.69
N LYS A 65 -14.73 5.82 -3.67
CA LYS A 65 -15.25 4.68 -4.44
C LYS A 65 -15.55 3.50 -3.53
N PHE A 66 -14.64 3.23 -2.59
CA PHE A 66 -14.82 2.17 -1.60
C PHE A 66 -15.91 2.53 -0.58
N TYR A 67 -15.87 3.72 0.01
CA TYR A 67 -16.84 4.09 1.05
C TYR A 67 -18.28 4.23 0.55
N LYS A 68 -18.49 4.60 -0.72
CA LYS A 68 -19.83 4.66 -1.33
C LYS A 68 -20.31 3.28 -1.80
N ASN A 69 -19.39 2.39 -2.14
CA ASN A 69 -19.69 1.04 -2.59
C ASN A 69 -18.49 0.10 -2.32
N GLU A 70 -18.56 -0.67 -1.24
CA GLU A 70 -17.51 -1.61 -0.84
C GLU A 70 -17.29 -2.74 -1.87
N ASN A 71 -18.28 -2.97 -2.77
CA ASN A 71 -18.17 -3.92 -3.87
C ASN A 71 -17.53 -3.32 -5.13
N SER A 72 -17.04 -2.07 -5.08
CA SER A 72 -16.32 -1.48 -6.20
C SER A 72 -15.02 -2.25 -6.48
N SER A 73 -14.71 -2.39 -7.78
CA SER A 73 -13.46 -3.01 -8.20
C SER A 73 -12.28 -2.09 -7.87
N PRO A 74 -11.17 -2.64 -7.38
CA PRO A 74 -9.97 -1.85 -7.14
C PRO A 74 -9.36 -1.37 -8.46
N ASP A 75 -8.72 -0.21 -8.43
CA ASP A 75 -8.00 0.35 -9.58
C ASP A 75 -6.68 -0.41 -9.83
N PHE A 76 -6.11 -1.01 -8.78
CA PHE A 76 -5.00 -1.96 -8.88
C PHE A 76 -5.04 -3.00 -7.75
N GLN A 77 -4.54 -4.20 -8.01
CA GLN A 77 -4.37 -5.22 -6.98
C GLN A 77 -3.15 -6.08 -7.26
N LEU A 78 -2.52 -6.56 -6.20
CA LEU A 78 -1.34 -7.43 -6.26
C LEU A 78 -1.27 -8.33 -5.02
N PRO A 79 -0.51 -9.44 -5.07
CA PRO A 79 -0.22 -10.24 -3.89
C PRO A 79 0.40 -9.39 -2.78
N THR A 80 -0.09 -9.54 -1.55
CA THR A 80 0.45 -8.82 -0.38
C THR A 80 1.95 -9.06 -0.17
N PRO A 81 2.49 -10.28 -0.39
CA PRO A 81 3.94 -10.50 -0.36
C PRO A 81 4.72 -9.67 -1.39
N ASP A 82 4.18 -9.51 -2.60
CA ASP A 82 4.81 -8.68 -3.64
C ASP A 82 4.74 -7.19 -3.24
N PHE A 83 3.59 -6.75 -2.71
CA PHE A 83 3.44 -5.38 -2.21
C PHE A 83 4.45 -5.08 -1.10
N LYS A 84 4.65 -6.03 -0.17
CA LYS A 84 5.65 -5.92 0.90
C LYS A 84 7.05 -5.65 0.34
N VAL A 85 7.49 -6.44 -0.64
CA VAL A 85 8.82 -6.30 -1.27
C VAL A 85 9.01 -4.91 -1.87
N ILE A 86 7.95 -4.36 -2.50
CA ILE A 86 8.00 -3.02 -3.09
C ILE A 86 8.11 -1.94 -2.00
N VAL A 87 7.35 -2.07 -0.91
CA VAL A 87 7.42 -1.13 0.23
C VAL A 87 8.77 -1.21 0.95
N GLU A 88 9.35 -2.42 1.08
CA GLU A 88 10.71 -2.62 1.61
C GLU A 88 11.75 -1.90 0.74
N ALA A 89 11.71 -2.11 -0.58
CA ALA A 89 12.61 -1.45 -1.52
C ALA A 89 12.47 0.08 -1.49
N TRP A 90 11.25 0.58 -1.35
CA TRP A 90 10.98 2.01 -1.23
C TRP A 90 11.54 2.62 0.06
N ARG A 91 11.30 1.98 1.21
CA ARG A 91 11.87 2.40 2.50
C ARG A 91 13.40 2.44 2.43
N ASP A 92 14.03 1.41 1.87
CA ASP A 92 15.48 1.31 1.76
C ASP A 92 16.07 2.39 0.84
N TYR A 93 15.38 2.69 -0.26
CA TYR A 93 15.71 3.82 -1.13
C TYR A 93 15.66 5.15 -0.36
N LEU A 94 14.60 5.42 0.39
CA LEU A 94 14.47 6.65 1.19
C LEU A 94 15.57 6.77 2.25
N ALA A 95 15.86 5.66 2.95
CA ALA A 95 16.92 5.61 3.95
C ALA A 95 18.32 5.86 3.35
N SER A 96 18.55 5.45 2.09
CA SER A 96 19.80 5.68 1.37
C SER A 96 19.99 7.13 0.92
N ARG A 97 18.91 7.88 0.69
CA ARG A 97 18.95 9.29 0.27
C ARG A 97 19.06 10.29 1.41
N GLY A 98 18.79 9.86 2.64
CA GLY A 98 18.96 10.67 3.85
C GLY A 98 20.40 10.72 4.39
N LYS A 99 21.40 10.29 3.61
CA LYS A 99 22.83 10.30 3.97
C LYS A 99 23.60 11.34 3.17
#